data_AF-A0A7V3JAP4-F1
#
_entry.id   AF-A0A7V3JAP4-F1
#
_cell.length_a   1.000
_cell.length_b   1.000
_cell.length_c   1.000
_cell.angle_alpha   90.00
_cell.angle_beta   90.00
_cell.angle_gamma   90.00
#
_symmetry.space_group_name_H-M   'P 1'
#
loop_
_entity.id
_entity.type
_entity.pdbx_description
1 polymer ?
#
loop_
_entity_poly.entity_id
_entity_poly.type
_entity_poly.pdbx_seq_one_letter_code
_entity_poly.pdbx_strand_id
1 'polypeptide(L)'
;MEKELISLQELDWYQALCEECRAIITETMFNSRIELLRGKWELGKKIIEEELNFQKAGYGEKIVETLAKDLGMSAVHLWKCLQFYKKFPKERFEDVINELPEGKSISWYKIYTQYLPKHIDEMEKEKEIEETQENCNHDVLKCTKCKKEFRYPELLELVRQMEENV
;
A
#
# COMPACT_ATOMS: atom_id res chain seq x y z
N MET A 1 23.26 -39.36 55.45
CA MET A 1 23.72 -38.37 54.45
C MET A 1 22.49 -37.81 53.78
N GLU A 2 22.08 -36.60 54.15
CA GLU A 2 21.13 -35.84 53.35
C GLU A 2 21.78 -35.52 52.00
N LYS A 3 21.13 -35.91 50.90
CA LYS A 3 21.52 -35.43 49.57
C LYS A 3 20.98 -34.02 49.44
N GLU A 4 21.85 -33.02 49.41
CA GLU A 4 21.46 -31.70 48.90
C GLU A 4 20.99 -31.87 47.46
N LEU A 5 19.71 -31.56 47.23
CA LEU A 5 19.09 -31.55 45.93
C LEU A 5 19.47 -30.23 45.25
N ILE A 6 20.41 -30.29 44.31
CA ILE A 6 20.73 -29.15 43.45
C ILE A 6 19.53 -28.88 42.54
N SER A 7 19.14 -27.61 42.44
CA SER A 7 18.02 -27.19 41.59
C SER A 7 18.39 -27.37 40.12
N LEU A 8 17.46 -27.87 39.29
CA LEU A 8 17.70 -28.07 37.86
C LEU A 8 18.16 -26.78 37.17
N GLN A 9 17.64 -25.65 37.62
CA GLN A 9 17.96 -24.30 37.15
C GLN A 9 19.38 -23.85 37.52
N GLU A 10 20.05 -24.51 38.46
CA GLU A 10 21.43 -24.19 38.85
C GLU A 10 22.45 -25.02 38.07
N LEU A 11 21.98 -25.97 37.23
CA LEU A 11 22.86 -26.81 36.42
C LEU A 11 23.24 -26.09 35.12
N ASP A 12 24.54 -25.93 34.87
CA ASP A 12 25.09 -25.26 33.69
C ASP A 12 24.53 -25.82 32.36
N TRP A 13 24.44 -27.14 32.23
CA TRP A 13 23.92 -27.78 31.02
C TRP A 13 22.44 -27.44 30.77
N TYR A 14 21.65 -27.23 31.83
CA TYR A 14 20.24 -26.88 31.71
C TYR A 14 20.08 -25.41 31.32
N GLN A 15 20.94 -24.52 31.82
CA GLN A 15 20.99 -23.13 31.37
C GLN A 15 21.41 -23.03 29.91
N ALA A 16 22.44 -23.77 29.49
CA ALA A 16 22.84 -23.85 28.08
C ALA A 16 21.68 -24.32 27.18
N LEU A 17 20.96 -25.37 27.59
CA LEU A 17 19.76 -25.84 26.87
C LEU A 17 18.67 -24.75 26.79
N CYS A 18 18.43 -24.03 27.88
CA CYS A 18 17.46 -22.93 27.89
C CYS A 18 17.87 -21.80 26.94
N GLU A 19 19.16 -21.45 26.90
CA GLU A 19 19.71 -20.45 25.98
C GLU A 19 19.55 -20.88 24.52
N GLU A 20 19.87 -22.13 24.19
CA GLU A 20 19.66 -22.70 22.86
C GLU A 20 18.18 -22.66 22.45
N CYS A 21 17.28 -23.05 23.36
CA CYS A 21 15.84 -22.99 23.10
C CYS A 21 15.35 -21.55 22.87
N ARG A 22 15.84 -20.57 23.66
CA ARG A 22 15.52 -19.16 23.45
C ARG A 22 16.07 -18.65 22.11
N ALA A 23 17.27 -19.06 21.71
CA ALA A 23 17.85 -18.71 20.42
C ALA A 23 16.98 -19.23 19.27
N ILE A 24 16.60 -20.52 19.30
CA ILE A 24 15.72 -21.14 18.30
C ILE A 24 14.39 -20.39 18.19
N ILE A 25 13.75 -20.10 19.32
CA ILE A 25 12.47 -19.35 19.34
C ILE A 25 12.67 -17.96 18.74
N THR A 26 13.73 -17.26 19.12
CA THR A 26 13.99 -15.88 18.68
C THR A 26 14.26 -15.83 17.18
N GLU A 27 15.11 -16.71 16.66
CA GLU A 27 15.41 -16.79 15.23
C GLU A 27 14.20 -17.19 14.40
N THR A 28 13.43 -18.18 14.86
CA THR A 28 12.22 -18.64 14.17
C THR A 28 11.18 -17.52 14.08
N MET A 29 10.94 -16.82 15.19
CA MET A 29 10.02 -15.68 15.23
C MET A 29 10.49 -14.54 14.34
N PHE A 30 11.79 -14.28 14.32
CA PHE A 30 12.40 -13.28 13.47
C PHE A 30 12.20 -13.61 11.98
N ASN A 31 12.57 -14.82 11.55
CA ASN A 31 12.42 -15.28 10.17
C ASN A 31 10.95 -15.25 9.73
N SER A 32 10.04 -15.70 10.59
CA SER A 32 8.60 -15.69 10.32
C SER A 32 8.06 -14.27 10.07
N ARG A 33 8.56 -13.28 10.81
CA ARG A 33 8.17 -11.87 10.63
C ARG A 33 8.68 -11.32 9.30
N ILE A 34 9.93 -11.60 8.97
CA ILE A 34 10.53 -11.16 7.71
C ILE A 34 9.78 -11.75 6.52
N GLU A 35 9.50 -13.06 6.54
CA GLU A 35 8.76 -13.72 5.47
C GLU A 35 7.31 -13.23 5.35
N LEU A 36 6.66 -12.92 6.48
CA LEU A 36 5.34 -12.29 6.46
C LEU A 36 5.40 -10.94 5.72
N LEU A 37 6.37 -10.08 6.06
CA LEU A 37 6.50 -8.77 5.42
C LEU A 37 6.85 -8.88 3.94
N ARG A 38 7.76 -9.80 3.59
CA ARG A 38 8.12 -10.11 2.21
C ARG A 38 6.87 -10.46 1.41
N GLY A 39 6.08 -11.43 1.88
CA GLY A 39 4.88 -11.87 1.18
C GLY A 39 3.84 -10.76 1.01
N LYS A 40 3.69 -9.85 1.98
CA LYS A 40 2.77 -8.68 1.84
C LYS A 40 3.26 -7.69 0.80
N TRP A 41 4.57 -7.41 0.79
CA TRP A 41 5.18 -6.51 -0.17
C TRP A 41 5.16 -7.08 -1.60
N GLU A 42 5.54 -8.35 -1.78
CA GLU A 42 5.53 -9.04 -3.08
C GLU A 42 4.11 -9.13 -3.66
N LEU A 43 3.11 -9.39 -2.81
CA LEU A 43 1.71 -9.37 -3.23
C LEU A 43 1.30 -7.99 -3.76
N GLY A 44 1.69 -6.91 -3.06
CA GLY A 44 1.47 -5.54 -3.52
C GLY A 44 2.18 -5.24 -4.83
N LYS A 45 3.47 -5.62 -4.94
CA LYS A 45 4.29 -5.50 -6.16
C LYS A 45 3.58 -6.14 -7.35
N LYS A 46 3.16 -7.40 -7.19
CA LYS A 46 2.54 -8.17 -8.28
C LYS A 46 1.25 -7.53 -8.79
N ILE A 47 0.43 -6.98 -7.90
CA ILE A 47 -0.83 -6.33 -8.29
C ILE A 47 -0.55 -5.03 -9.06
N ILE A 48 0.45 -4.24 -8.63
CA ILE A 48 0.84 -3.00 -9.34
C ILE A 48 1.43 -3.30 -10.72
N GLU A 49 2.25 -4.34 -10.85
CA GLU A 49 2.81 -4.75 -12.15
C GLU A 49 1.72 -5.10 -13.17
N GLU A 50 0.57 -5.59 -12.71
CA GLU A 50 -0.58 -5.97 -13.54
C GLU A 50 -1.61 -4.85 -13.71
N GLU A 51 -1.38 -3.65 -13.15
CA GLU A 51 -2.34 -2.54 -13.15
C GLU A 51 -2.81 -2.16 -14.56
N LEU A 52 -1.90 -2.14 -15.54
CA LEU A 52 -2.23 -1.88 -16.94
C LEU A 52 -3.16 -2.94 -17.55
N ASN A 53 -3.05 -4.21 -17.13
CA ASN A 53 -3.90 -5.27 -17.63
C ASN A 53 -5.31 -5.16 -17.02
N PHE A 54 -5.40 -4.75 -15.76
CA PHE A 54 -6.69 -4.48 -15.10
C PHE A 54 -7.41 -3.27 -15.71
N GLN A 55 -6.68 -2.21 -16.05
CA GLN A 55 -7.23 -1.05 -16.77
C GLN A 55 -7.78 -1.45 -18.15
N LYS A 56 -7.02 -2.24 -18.93
CA LYS A 56 -7.49 -2.76 -20.23
C LYS A 56 -8.73 -3.63 -20.12
N ALA A 57 -8.84 -4.41 -19.04
CA ALA A 57 -9.98 -5.27 -18.78
C ALA A 57 -11.19 -4.54 -18.17
N GLY A 58 -11.10 -3.22 -17.94
CA GLY A 58 -12.19 -2.41 -17.39
C GLY A 58 -12.49 -2.64 -15.91
N TYR A 59 -11.58 -3.29 -15.17
CA TYR A 59 -11.77 -3.56 -13.74
C TYR A 59 -11.47 -2.33 -12.87
N GLY A 60 -10.63 -1.41 -13.35
CA GLY A 60 -10.34 -0.13 -12.69
C GLY A 60 -10.16 -0.26 -11.18
N GLU A 61 -10.88 0.58 -10.44
CA GLU A 61 -10.84 0.69 -8.98
C GLU A 61 -11.40 -0.54 -8.23
N LYS A 62 -12.20 -1.39 -8.89
CA LYS A 62 -12.81 -2.58 -8.27
C LYS A 62 -11.93 -3.82 -8.29
N ILE A 63 -10.72 -3.71 -8.84
CA ILE A 63 -9.82 -4.87 -8.92
C ILE A 63 -9.45 -5.41 -7.55
N VAL A 64 -9.26 -4.53 -6.56
CA VAL A 64 -8.92 -4.93 -5.20
C VAL A 64 -10.03 -5.76 -4.57
N GLU A 65 -11.29 -5.37 -4.74
CA GLU A 65 -12.45 -6.12 -4.23
C GLU A 65 -12.58 -7.49 -4.89
N THR A 66 -12.39 -7.53 -6.20
CA THR A 66 -12.47 -8.76 -7.00
C THR A 66 -11.38 -9.74 -6.60
N LEU A 67 -10.12 -9.30 -6.61
CA LEU A 67 -8.99 -10.12 -6.20
C LEU A 67 -9.12 -10.59 -4.75
N ALA A 68 -9.58 -9.73 -3.85
CA ALA A 68 -9.77 -10.11 -2.45
C ALA A 68 -10.80 -11.24 -2.30
N LYS A 69 -11.92 -11.17 -3.04
CA LYS A 69 -12.93 -12.23 -3.07
C LYS A 69 -12.35 -13.55 -3.60
N ASP A 70 -11.65 -13.50 -4.73
CA ASP A 70 -11.11 -14.69 -5.40
C ASP A 70 -9.99 -15.35 -4.58
N LEU A 71 -9.19 -14.54 -3.88
CA LEU A 71 -8.13 -15.01 -2.98
C LEU A 71 -8.63 -15.37 -1.57
N GLY A 72 -9.92 -15.19 -1.29
CA GLY A 72 -10.51 -15.50 0.02
C GLY A 72 -9.95 -14.62 1.17
N MET A 73 -9.63 -13.36 0.91
CA MET A 73 -9.09 -12.43 1.90
C MET A 73 -9.85 -11.11 1.95
N SER A 74 -9.56 -10.29 2.97
CA SER A 74 -10.18 -8.97 3.12
C SER A 74 -9.64 -7.98 2.07
N ALA A 75 -10.54 -7.24 1.41
CA ALA A 75 -10.17 -6.16 0.49
C ALA A 75 -9.28 -5.10 1.15
N VAL A 76 -9.59 -4.73 2.40
CA VAL A 76 -8.76 -3.80 3.19
C VAL A 76 -7.35 -4.36 3.41
N HIS A 77 -7.22 -5.67 3.62
CA HIS A 77 -5.92 -6.30 3.77
C HIS A 77 -5.13 -6.25 2.46
N LEU A 78 -5.78 -6.58 1.34
CA LEU A 78 -5.15 -6.55 0.02
C LEU A 78 -4.73 -5.12 -0.38
N TRP A 79 -5.60 -4.15 -0.14
CA TRP A 79 -5.29 -2.73 -0.31
C TRP A 79 -4.07 -2.31 0.53
N LYS A 80 -3.94 -2.78 1.78
CA LYS A 80 -2.76 -2.49 2.61
C LYS A 80 -1.48 -3.08 2.02
N CYS A 81 -1.53 -4.26 1.41
CA CYS A 81 -0.39 -4.82 0.68
C CYS A 81 0.01 -3.91 -0.49
N LEU A 82 -0.99 -3.41 -1.24
CA LEU A 82 -0.77 -2.47 -2.34
C LEU A 82 -0.09 -1.19 -1.84
N GLN A 83 -0.62 -0.59 -0.78
CA GLN A 83 -0.05 0.61 -0.17
C GLN A 83 1.35 0.37 0.38
N PHE A 84 1.63 -0.84 0.89
CA PHE A 84 2.96 -1.19 1.36
C PHE A 84 4.00 -1.14 0.24
N TYR A 85 3.68 -1.70 -0.94
CA TYR A 85 4.56 -1.60 -2.10
C TYR A 85 4.65 -0.15 -2.62
N LYS A 86 3.53 0.57 -2.75
CA LYS A 86 3.52 1.98 -3.20
C LYS A 86 4.38 2.88 -2.31
N LYS A 87 4.40 2.61 -1.00
CA LYS A 87 5.22 3.36 -0.03
C LYS A 87 6.72 3.05 -0.15
N PHE A 88 7.08 1.81 -0.52
CA PHE A 88 8.45 1.34 -0.67
C PHE A 88 8.65 0.62 -2.02
N PRO A 89 8.66 1.36 -3.14
CA PRO A 89 8.74 0.78 -4.48
C PRO A 89 10.18 0.39 -4.82
N LYS A 90 10.60 -0.77 -4.33
CA LYS A 90 11.94 -1.32 -4.57
C LYS A 90 11.91 -2.51 -5.53
N GLU A 91 13.06 -2.84 -6.10
CA GLU A 91 13.15 -4.05 -6.92
C GLU A 91 13.21 -5.31 -6.06
N ARG A 92 13.92 -5.23 -4.92
CA ARG A 92 14.12 -6.36 -4.02
C ARG A 92 13.66 -6.00 -2.61
N PHE A 93 13.12 -6.99 -1.91
CA PHE A 93 12.59 -6.80 -0.57
C PHE A 93 13.69 -6.47 0.46
N GLU A 94 14.91 -6.94 0.25
CA GLU A 94 16.06 -6.66 1.13
C GLU A 94 16.34 -5.15 1.20
N ASP A 95 16.11 -4.43 0.11
CA ASP A 95 16.29 -2.98 0.04
C ASP A 95 15.19 -2.25 0.84
N VAL A 96 13.98 -2.82 0.94
CA VAL A 96 12.87 -2.30 1.75
C VAL A 96 13.19 -2.41 3.24
N ILE A 97 13.72 -3.55 3.69
CA ILE A 97 14.07 -3.77 5.10
C ILE A 97 15.07 -2.73 5.61
N ASN A 98 15.99 -2.26 4.76
CA ASN A 98 16.97 -1.25 5.13
C ASN A 98 16.36 0.15 5.30
N GLU A 99 15.20 0.41 4.69
CA GLU A 99 14.48 1.69 4.79
C GLU A 99 13.43 1.70 5.91
N LEU A 100 13.08 0.54 6.45
CA LEU A 100 12.15 0.46 7.57
C LEU A 100 12.81 1.05 8.83
N PRO A 101 12.11 1.92 9.59
CA PRO A 101 12.71 2.66 10.71
C PRO A 101 13.17 1.78 11.88
N GLU A 102 12.58 0.60 12.03
CA GLU A 102 13.01 -0.44 12.98
C GLU A 102 13.75 -1.59 12.30
N GLY A 103 14.05 -1.43 11.01
CA GLY A 103 14.65 -2.43 10.16
C GLY A 103 13.95 -3.77 10.29
N LYS A 104 14.73 -4.76 10.74
CA LYS A 104 14.33 -6.16 10.78
C LYS A 104 13.40 -6.54 11.94
N SER A 105 13.20 -5.67 12.95
CA SER A 105 12.38 -5.99 14.12
C SER A 105 10.93 -5.51 14.01
N ILE A 106 10.62 -4.74 12.97
CA ILE A 106 9.29 -4.15 12.75
C ILE A 106 8.23 -5.24 12.53
N SER A 107 7.03 -5.01 13.07
CA SER A 107 5.88 -5.89 12.86
C SER A 107 4.98 -5.37 11.75
N TRP A 108 4.25 -6.29 11.10
CA TRP A 108 3.19 -5.91 10.15
C TRP A 108 2.16 -4.96 10.79
N TYR A 109 1.81 -5.20 12.05
CA TYR A 109 0.90 -4.33 12.80
C TYR A 109 1.38 -2.89 12.82
N LYS A 110 2.67 -2.68 13.11
CA LYS A 110 3.25 -1.35 13.15
C LYS A 110 3.31 -0.71 11.77
N ILE A 111 3.68 -1.48 10.74
CA ILE A 111 3.65 -1.03 9.33
C ILE A 111 2.27 -0.48 8.97
N TYR A 112 1.22 -1.30 9.10
CA TYR A 112 -0.08 -0.87 8.61
C TYR A 112 -0.74 0.21 9.48
N THR A 113 -0.41 0.31 10.76
CA THR A 113 -1.03 1.31 11.66
C THR A 113 -0.33 2.66 11.65
N GLN A 114 0.98 2.69 11.44
CA GLN A 114 1.80 3.90 11.61
C GLN A 114 2.38 4.44 10.31
N TYR A 115 2.60 3.58 9.30
CA TYR A 115 3.33 3.96 8.10
C TYR A 115 2.49 3.94 6.83
N LEU A 116 1.39 3.21 6.83
CA LEU A 116 0.45 3.15 5.71
C LEU A 116 -0.75 4.08 5.94
N PRO A 117 -1.34 4.60 4.86
CA PRO A 117 -2.57 5.39 4.93
C PRO A 117 -3.70 4.59 5.57
N LYS A 118 -4.65 5.29 6.20
CA LYS A 118 -5.89 4.66 6.64
C LYS A 118 -6.83 4.56 5.43
N HIS A 119 -7.52 3.44 5.31
CA HIS A 119 -8.43 3.18 4.21
C HIS A 119 -9.59 4.19 4.12
N ILE A 120 -10.01 4.77 5.25
CA ILE A 120 -11.05 5.81 5.28
C ILE A 120 -10.51 7.10 4.65
N ASP A 121 -9.30 7.52 5.06
CA ASP A 121 -8.68 8.76 4.59
C ASP A 121 -8.40 8.76 3.07
N GLU A 122 -8.17 7.61 2.43
CA GLU A 122 -8.00 7.54 0.97
C GLU A 122 -9.33 7.55 0.22
N MET A 123 -10.36 6.84 0.70
CA MET A 123 -11.69 6.89 0.08
C MET A 123 -12.29 8.31 0.15
N GLU A 124 -12.02 9.05 1.23
CA GLU A 124 -12.45 10.45 1.35
C GLU A 124 -11.68 11.37 0.40
N LYS A 125 -10.37 11.16 0.23
CA LYS A 125 -9.56 11.93 -0.73
C LYS A 125 -9.89 11.63 -2.20
N GLU A 126 -10.13 10.37 -2.54
CA GLU A 126 -10.55 9.97 -3.90
C GLU A 126 -11.90 10.60 -4.23
N LYS A 127 -12.85 10.62 -3.29
CA LYS A 127 -14.12 11.36 -3.44
C LYS A 127 -13.91 12.86 -3.59
N GLU A 128 -13.03 13.49 -2.80
CA GLU A 128 -12.72 14.91 -2.95
C GLU A 128 -12.07 15.22 -4.32
N ILE A 129 -11.26 14.31 -4.86
CA ILE A 129 -10.64 14.44 -6.19
C ILE A 129 -11.67 14.24 -7.31
N GLU A 130 -12.56 13.25 -7.21
CA GLU A 130 -13.69 13.08 -8.14
C GLU A 130 -14.64 14.28 -8.10
N GLU A 131 -15.02 14.75 -6.90
CA GLU A 131 -15.88 15.91 -6.74
C GLU A 131 -15.22 17.20 -7.26
N THR A 132 -13.89 17.34 -7.19
CA THR A 132 -13.18 18.47 -7.80
C THR A 132 -12.99 18.33 -9.31
N GLN A 133 -12.88 17.11 -9.84
CA GLN A 133 -12.87 16.87 -11.30
C GLN A 133 -14.26 17.07 -11.92
N GLU A 134 -15.34 16.67 -11.24
CA GLU A 134 -16.71 16.96 -11.66
C GLU A 134 -17.10 18.44 -11.45
N ASN A 135 -16.48 19.13 -10.49
CA ASN A 135 -16.65 20.58 -10.28
C ASN A 135 -15.60 21.46 -10.97
N CYS A 136 -14.77 20.92 -11.87
CA CYS A 136 -14.00 21.74 -12.79
C CYS A 136 -14.96 22.39 -13.81
N ASN A 137 -15.60 23.48 -13.37
CA ASN A 137 -16.19 24.51 -14.22
C ASN A 137 -15.07 25.03 -15.12
N HIS A 138 -14.88 24.41 -16.28
CA HIS A 138 -13.92 24.88 -17.29
C HIS A 138 -14.19 26.36 -17.52
N ASP A 139 -13.18 27.15 -17.17
CA ASP A 139 -13.24 28.57 -16.89
C ASP A 139 -14.04 29.36 -17.92
N VAL A 140 -14.86 30.28 -17.42
CA VAL A 140 -15.43 31.34 -18.24
C VAL A 140 -14.28 32.17 -18.80
N LEU A 141 -13.95 31.95 -20.06
CA LEU A 141 -12.90 32.70 -20.75
C LEU A 141 -13.48 34.05 -21.15
N LYS A 142 -12.87 35.14 -20.66
CA LYS A 142 -13.28 36.50 -20.97
C LYS A 142 -12.41 37.07 -22.07
N CYS A 143 -13.01 37.39 -23.21
CA CYS A 143 -12.29 38.01 -24.32
C CYS A 143 -11.82 39.41 -23.91
N THR A 144 -10.51 39.64 -23.92
CA THR A 144 -9.90 40.94 -23.56
C THR A 144 -10.29 42.07 -24.50
N LYS A 145 -10.75 41.75 -25.72
CA LYS A 145 -11.15 42.72 -26.75
C LYS A 145 -12.61 43.15 -26.66
N CYS A 146 -13.54 42.20 -26.55
CA CYS A 146 -14.98 42.49 -26.55
C CYS A 146 -15.66 42.32 -25.18
N LYS A 147 -14.89 41.91 -24.15
CA LYS A 147 -15.34 41.64 -22.77
C LYS A 147 -16.44 40.58 -22.64
N LYS A 148 -16.80 39.87 -23.72
CA LYS A 148 -17.72 38.75 -23.68
C LYS A 148 -17.09 37.57 -22.95
N GLU A 149 -17.94 36.87 -22.21
CA GLU A 149 -17.64 35.69 -21.44
C GLU A 149 -18.11 34.47 -22.23
N PHE A 150 -17.25 33.46 -22.34
CA PHE A 150 -17.55 32.25 -23.08
C PHE A 150 -17.32 31.03 -22.20
N ARG A 151 -18.24 30.07 -22.24
CA ARG A 151 -18.04 28.77 -21.61
C ARG A 151 -17.33 27.82 -22.58
N TYR A 152 -16.51 26.91 -22.05
CA TYR A 152 -15.66 26.03 -22.86
C TYR A 152 -16.40 25.24 -23.97
N PRO A 153 -17.63 24.71 -23.77
CA PRO A 153 -18.37 24.04 -24.84
C PRO A 153 -18.74 24.98 -26.01
N GLU A 154 -19.01 26.26 -25.73
CA GLU A 154 -19.37 27.26 -26.73
C GLU A 154 -18.15 27.70 -27.55
N LEU A 155 -16.96 27.73 -26.93
CA LEU A 155 -15.70 28.04 -27.60
C LEU A 155 -15.25 26.95 -28.57
N LEU A 156 -15.40 25.68 -28.21
CA LEU A 156 -15.10 24.56 -29.10
C LEU A 156 -15.95 24.60 -30.37
N GLU A 157 -17.24 24.91 -30.22
CA GLU A 157 -18.15 25.03 -31.35
C GLU A 157 -17.80 26.25 -32.22
N LEU A 158 -17.42 27.37 -31.61
CA LEU A 158 -16.98 28.56 -32.34
C LEU A 158 -15.67 28.33 -33.10
N VAL A 159 -14.71 27.63 -32.50
CA VAL A 159 -13.43 27.28 -33.15
C VAL A 159 -13.66 26.33 -34.33
N ARG A 160 -14.50 25.30 -34.18
CA ARG A 160 -14.90 24.44 -35.30
C ARG A 160 -15.54 25.23 -36.45
N GLN A 161 -16.48 26.11 -36.13
CA GLN A 161 -17.11 26.98 -37.13
C GLN A 161 -16.11 27.92 -37.82
N MET A 162 -15.05 28.35 -37.13
CA MET A 162 -13.99 29.15 -37.73
C MET A 162 -13.05 28.33 -38.62
N GLU A 163 -12.77 27.07 -38.28
CA GLU A 163 -11.92 26.16 -39.06
C GLU A 163 -12.61 25.62 -40.32
N GLU A 164 -13.95 25.48 -40.31
CA GLU A 164 -14.74 25.06 -41.48
C GLU A 164 -14.97 26.17 -42.52
N ASN A 165 -14.65 27.43 -42.17
CA ASN A 165 -14.82 28.61 -43.03
C ASN A 165 -13.49 29.18 -43.57
N VAL A 166 -12.39 28.41 -43.51
CA VAL A 166 -11.06 28.77 -44.04
C VAL A 166 -10.71 27.93 -45.26
#